data_AF-A0A4Q2RMZ2-F1
#
_entry.id   AF-A0A4Q2RMZ2-F1
#
_cell.length_a   1.000
_cell.length_b   1.000
_cell.length_c   1.000
_cell.angle_alpha   90.00
_cell.angle_beta   90.00
_cell.angle_gamma   90.00
#
_symmetry.space_group_name_H-M   'P 1'
#
loop_
_entity.id
_entity.type
_entity.pdbx_description
1 polymer ?
#
loop_
_entity_poly.entity_id
_entity_poly.type
_entity_poly.pdbx_seq_one_letter_code
_entity_poly.pdbx_strand_id
1 'polypeptide(L)'
;MAIEPNQAREIVKDSDPTLGKLVMDAQRDISTLISKEIELAKSELKVSVKHGGVGIGLFAGAAFLGLLAIIMLSVALAYFIHWNGSGLDLHWAFLIVFALYLLIAGLLAFIGLKQVKKVKAPEKAIRQGKQIPQALKGKG
;
A
#
# COMPACT_ATOMS: atom_id res chain seq x y z
N MET A 1 11.77 71.24 -53.65
CA MET A 1 11.47 69.80 -53.69
C MET A 1 12.19 69.16 -52.51
N ALA A 2 11.46 68.89 -51.43
CA ALA A 2 12.00 68.35 -50.19
C ALA A 2 12.06 66.82 -50.30
N ILE A 3 13.20 66.22 -49.94
CA ILE A 3 13.34 64.77 -49.77
C ILE A 3 13.98 64.56 -48.40
N GLU A 4 13.20 64.04 -47.45
CA GLU A 4 13.72 63.43 -46.23
C GLU A 4 14.16 61.99 -46.53
N PRO A 5 15.31 61.53 -45.99
CA PRO A 5 15.48 60.12 -45.74
C PRO A 5 15.90 59.87 -44.28
N ASN A 6 14.91 59.77 -43.40
CA ASN A 6 15.05 59.11 -42.10
C ASN A 6 14.37 57.73 -42.14
N GLN A 7 14.97 56.79 -42.87
CA GLN A 7 14.59 55.38 -42.83
C GLN A 7 15.84 54.50 -42.87
N ALA A 8 16.55 54.43 -41.74
CA ALA A 8 17.58 53.41 -41.52
C ALA A 8 17.58 52.98 -40.05
N ARG A 9 16.47 52.37 -39.62
CA ARG A 9 16.44 51.49 -38.45
C ARG A 9 15.54 50.30 -38.73
N GLU A 10 15.92 49.49 -39.70
CA GLU A 10 15.46 48.12 -39.73
C GLU A 10 16.31 47.36 -38.71
N ILE A 11 15.73 47.16 -37.52
CA ILE A 11 16.34 46.33 -36.48
C ILE A 11 16.22 44.89 -36.96
N VAL A 12 17.27 44.41 -37.63
CA VAL A 12 17.44 42.99 -37.90
C VAL A 12 17.56 42.29 -36.54
N LYS A 13 16.46 41.68 -36.11
CA LYS A 13 16.41 40.84 -34.92
C LYS A 13 17.07 39.52 -35.27
N ASP A 14 18.39 39.50 -35.24
CA ASP A 14 19.18 38.28 -35.34
C ASP A 14 18.73 37.32 -34.24
N SER A 15 18.03 36.27 -34.64
CA SER A 15 17.34 35.36 -33.71
C SER A 15 17.49 33.91 -34.15
N ASP A 16 18.70 33.53 -34.53
CA ASP A 16 19.11 32.14 -34.44
C ASP A 16 19.19 31.72 -32.95
N PRO A 17 18.61 30.56 -32.56
CA PRO A 17 18.75 30.08 -31.21
C PRO A 17 20.23 29.81 -30.92
N THR A 18 20.81 30.61 -30.02
CA THR A 18 22.17 30.37 -29.55
C THR A 18 22.25 28.99 -28.87
N LEU A 19 23.38 28.29 -29.01
CA LEU A 19 23.64 27.00 -28.33
C LEU A 19 23.32 27.05 -26.81
N GLY A 20 23.56 28.20 -26.18
CA GLY A 20 23.20 28.43 -24.78
C GLY A 20 21.69 28.40 -24.52
N LYS A 21 20.87 28.88 -25.45
CA LYS A 21 19.40 28.84 -25.37
C LYS A 21 18.88 27.41 -25.48
N LEU A 22 19.44 26.59 -26.37
CA LEU A 22 19.05 25.18 -26.54
C LEU A 22 19.37 24.34 -25.29
N VAL A 23 20.53 24.55 -24.67
CA VAL A 23 20.91 23.87 -23.42
C VAL A 23 20.01 24.30 -22.26
N MET A 24 19.71 25.59 -22.15
CA MET A 24 18.78 26.12 -21.14
C MET A 24 17.35 25.56 -21.31
N ASP A 25 16.88 25.46 -22.56
CA ASP A 25 15.56 24.90 -22.86
C ASP A 25 15.51 23.40 -22.55
N ALA A 26 16.54 22.61 -22.90
CA ALA A 26 16.62 21.19 -22.56
C ALA A 26 16.66 20.93 -21.04
N GLN A 27 17.40 21.75 -20.28
CA GLN A 27 17.39 21.66 -18.80
C GLN A 27 16.02 21.98 -18.21
N ARG A 28 15.32 22.96 -18.77
CA ARG A 28 13.95 23.33 -18.35
C ARG A 28 12.95 22.21 -18.66
N ASP A 29 13.10 21.54 -19.79
CA ASP A 29 12.25 20.41 -20.16
C ASP A 29 12.46 19.22 -19.23
N ILE A 30 13.72 18.88 -18.91
CA ILE A 30 14.04 17.83 -17.93
C ILE A 30 13.47 18.16 -16.55
N SER A 31 13.64 19.40 -16.07
CA SER A 31 13.06 19.86 -14.80
C SER A 31 11.53 19.75 -14.80
N THR A 32 10.89 20.02 -15.95
CA THR A 32 9.45 19.88 -16.14
C THR A 32 9.02 18.42 -16.09
N LEU A 33 9.77 17.50 -16.71
CA LEU A 33 9.47 16.05 -16.66
C LEU A 33 9.58 15.51 -15.23
N ILE A 34 10.65 15.85 -14.51
CA ILE A 34 10.84 15.42 -13.13
C ILE A 34 9.69 15.93 -12.25
N SER A 35 9.29 17.19 -12.42
CA SER A 35 8.17 17.77 -11.67
C SER A 35 6.86 17.05 -11.96
N LYS A 36 6.60 16.68 -13.22
CA LYS A 36 5.43 15.89 -13.63
C LYS A 36 5.43 14.48 -13.05
N GLU A 37 6.59 13.81 -13.03
CA GLU A 37 6.71 12.47 -12.46
C GLU A 37 6.44 12.49 -10.94
N ILE A 38 6.92 13.52 -10.25
CA ILE A 38 6.63 13.74 -8.82
C ILE A 38 5.14 14.02 -8.60
N GLU A 39 4.52 14.84 -9.44
CA GLU A 39 3.09 15.14 -9.34
C GLU A 39 2.23 13.89 -9.58
N LEU A 40 2.61 13.06 -10.57
CA LEU A 40 1.97 11.79 -10.85
C LEU A 40 2.12 10.84 -9.66
N ALA A 41 3.35 10.62 -9.18
CA ALA A 41 3.61 9.78 -8.02
C ALA A 41 2.86 10.28 -6.77
N LYS A 42 2.77 11.59 -6.54
CA LYS A 42 1.96 12.17 -5.46
C LYS A 42 0.47 11.85 -5.64
N SER A 43 -0.05 11.92 -6.85
CA SER A 43 -1.45 11.60 -7.15
C SER A 43 -1.76 10.11 -6.90
N GLU A 44 -0.87 9.22 -7.32
CA GLU A 44 -1.00 7.78 -7.13
C GLU A 44 -0.86 7.38 -5.66
N LEU A 45 0.09 7.99 -4.95
CA LEU A 45 0.25 7.83 -3.50
C LEU A 45 -0.98 8.34 -2.76
N LYS A 46 -1.57 9.48 -3.14
CA LYS A 46 -2.77 10.01 -2.48
C LYS A 46 -3.95 9.05 -2.63
N VAL A 47 -4.13 8.48 -3.82
CA VAL A 47 -5.16 7.46 -4.08
C VAL A 47 -4.90 6.22 -3.23
N SER A 48 -3.66 5.74 -3.20
CA SER A 48 -3.24 4.57 -2.44
C SER A 48 -3.41 4.76 -0.92
N VAL A 49 -3.03 5.91 -0.39
CA VAL A 49 -3.19 6.26 1.03
C VAL A 49 -4.66 6.41 1.40
N LYS A 50 -5.48 7.04 0.54
CA LYS A 50 -6.91 7.20 0.80
C LYS A 50 -7.61 5.84 0.87
N HIS A 51 -7.44 5.00 -0.14
CA HIS A 51 -8.11 3.70 -0.18
C HIS A 51 -7.50 2.72 0.82
N GLY A 52 -6.18 2.73 1.00
CA GLY A 52 -5.50 1.95 2.02
C GLY A 52 -5.92 2.36 3.43
N GLY A 53 -5.99 3.66 3.72
CA GLY A 53 -6.42 4.19 5.01
C GLY A 53 -7.89 3.90 5.32
N VAL A 54 -8.79 4.10 4.35
CA VAL A 54 -10.21 3.73 4.48
C VAL A 54 -10.34 2.21 4.66
N GLY A 55 -9.61 1.42 3.88
CA GLY A 55 -9.59 -0.03 4.00
C GLY A 55 -9.17 -0.49 5.40
N ILE A 56 -8.05 0.02 5.91
CA ILE A 56 -7.56 -0.26 7.27
C ILE A 56 -8.61 0.14 8.32
N GLY A 57 -9.22 1.32 8.18
CA GLY A 57 -10.28 1.79 9.08
C GLY A 57 -11.51 0.88 9.08
N LEU A 58 -11.98 0.46 7.90
CA LEU A 58 -13.11 -0.47 7.75
C LEU A 58 -12.78 -1.84 8.33
N PHE A 59 -11.59 -2.38 8.08
CA PHE A 59 -11.16 -3.66 8.66
C PHE A 59 -11.00 -3.58 10.18
N ALA A 60 -10.49 -2.47 10.72
CA ALA A 60 -10.42 -2.27 12.16
C ALA A 60 -11.82 -2.21 12.80
N GLY A 61 -12.75 -1.47 12.18
CA GLY A 61 -14.15 -1.42 12.61
C GLY A 61 -14.83 -2.79 12.54
N ALA A 62 -14.63 -3.52 11.45
CA ALA A 62 -15.17 -4.87 11.27
C ALA A 62 -14.59 -5.86 12.29
N ALA A 63 -13.29 -5.79 12.59
CA ALA A 63 -12.66 -6.62 13.61
C ALA A 63 -13.21 -6.31 15.01
N PHE A 64 -13.40 -5.02 15.34
CA PHE A 64 -14.00 -4.60 16.60
C PHE A 64 -15.45 -5.09 16.74
N LEU A 65 -16.29 -4.85 15.74
CA LEU A 65 -17.68 -5.32 15.73
C LEU A 65 -17.75 -6.85 15.73
N GLY A 66 -16.85 -7.53 15.03
CA GLY A 66 -16.73 -8.99 15.05
C GLY A 66 -16.40 -9.52 16.44
N LEU A 67 -15.49 -8.87 17.17
CA LEU A 67 -15.19 -9.20 18.55
C LEU A 67 -16.42 -9.05 19.46
N LEU A 68 -17.15 -7.93 19.34
CA LEU A 68 -18.39 -7.72 20.12
C LEU A 68 -19.46 -8.76 19.77
N ALA A 69 -19.61 -9.09 18.48
CA ALA A 69 -20.54 -10.11 18.01
C ALA A 69 -20.19 -11.49 18.58
N ILE A 70 -18.92 -11.87 18.64
CA ILE A 70 -18.47 -13.14 19.25
C ILE A 70 -18.82 -13.16 20.75
N ILE A 71 -18.62 -12.06 21.48
CA ILE A 71 -18.97 -11.99 22.91
C ILE A 71 -20.49 -12.19 23.09
N MET A 72 -21.31 -11.47 22.33
CA MET A 72 -22.78 -11.61 22.39
C MET A 72 -23.23 -13.01 21.98
N LEU A 73 -22.64 -13.59 20.92
CA LEU A 73 -22.91 -14.95 20.47
C LEU A 73 -22.57 -15.98 21.55
N SER A 74 -21.48 -15.77 22.29
CA SER A 74 -21.06 -16.66 23.38
C SER A 74 -22.12 -16.73 24.48
N VAL A 75 -22.61 -15.57 24.89
CA VAL A 75 -23.69 -15.46 25.89
C VAL A 75 -24.97 -16.08 25.35
N ALA A 76 -25.36 -15.76 24.12
CA ALA A 76 -26.55 -16.31 23.49
C ALA A 76 -26.52 -17.85 23.41
N LEU A 77 -25.38 -18.44 23.01
CA LEU A 77 -25.21 -19.89 22.96
C LEU A 77 -25.29 -20.52 24.35
N ALA A 78 -24.67 -19.92 25.36
CA ALA A 78 -24.72 -20.44 26.73
C ALA A 78 -26.17 -20.45 27.27
N TYR A 79 -26.92 -19.36 27.08
CA TYR A 79 -28.33 -19.31 27.46
C TYR A 79 -29.21 -20.25 26.63
N PHE A 80 -28.88 -20.47 25.37
CA PHE A 80 -29.56 -21.44 24.52
C PHE A 80 -29.36 -22.87 25.02
N ILE A 81 -28.16 -23.24 25.48
CA ILE A 81 -27.89 -24.56 26.07
C ILE A 81 -28.59 -24.72 27.43
N HIS A 82 -28.69 -23.65 28.21
CA HIS A 82 -29.35 -23.65 29.52
C HIS A 82 -30.90 -23.73 29.45
N TRP A 83 -31.49 -23.54 28.27
CA TRP A 83 -32.91 -23.22 28.07
C TRP A 83 -33.95 -23.95 28.94
N ASN A 84 -34.82 -23.16 29.57
CA ASN A 84 -36.14 -23.48 30.14
C ASN A 84 -36.24 -24.77 31.00
N GLY A 85 -35.33 -24.95 31.95
CA GLY A 85 -35.45 -25.97 33.01
C GLY A 85 -35.10 -27.40 32.59
N SER A 86 -34.88 -27.65 31.30
CA SER A 86 -34.37 -28.93 30.76
C SER A 86 -32.92 -28.85 30.27
N GLY A 87 -32.35 -27.64 30.23
CA GLY A 87 -30.97 -27.42 29.82
C GLY A 87 -29.95 -27.71 30.92
N LEU A 88 -28.67 -27.56 30.58
CA LEU A 88 -27.58 -27.68 31.55
C LEU A 88 -27.49 -26.44 32.44
N ASP A 89 -26.90 -26.58 33.62
CA ASP A 89 -26.50 -25.44 34.43
C ASP A 89 -25.61 -24.48 33.64
N LEU A 90 -25.76 -23.18 33.92
CA LEU A 90 -25.17 -22.12 33.12
C LEU A 90 -23.63 -22.23 33.04
N HIS A 91 -22.97 -22.69 34.10
CA HIS A 91 -21.52 -22.89 34.12
C HIS A 91 -21.06 -23.98 33.14
N TRP A 92 -21.80 -25.09 33.01
CA TRP A 92 -21.50 -26.13 32.02
C TRP A 92 -21.77 -25.67 30.60
N ALA A 93 -22.82 -24.87 30.39
CA ALA A 93 -23.09 -24.27 29.10
C ALA A 93 -21.92 -23.38 28.62
N PHE A 94 -21.39 -22.52 29.48
CA PHE A 94 -20.22 -21.70 29.15
C PHE A 94 -18.96 -22.53 28.88
N LEU A 95 -18.72 -23.61 29.62
CA LEU A 95 -17.58 -24.51 29.36
C LEU A 95 -17.69 -25.20 28.00
N ILE A 96 -18.89 -25.60 27.57
CA ILE A 96 -19.13 -26.19 26.24
C ILE A 96 -18.84 -25.17 25.15
N VAL A 97 -19.35 -23.94 25.27
CA VAL A 97 -19.08 -22.86 24.30
C VAL A 97 -17.59 -22.52 24.25
N PHE A 98 -16.91 -22.50 25.40
CA PHE A 98 -15.47 -22.31 25.46
C PHE A 98 -14.71 -23.44 24.75
N ALA A 99 -15.07 -24.69 25.01
CA ALA A 99 -14.46 -25.85 24.34
C ALA A 99 -14.67 -25.80 22.82
N LEU A 100 -15.85 -25.39 22.36
CA LEU A 100 -16.14 -25.17 20.94
C LEU A 100 -15.16 -24.15 20.32
N TYR A 101 -14.92 -23.01 20.98
CA TYR A 101 -13.95 -22.04 20.47
C TYR A 101 -12.51 -22.55 20.50
N LEU A 102 -12.11 -23.34 21.50
CA LEU A 102 -10.78 -23.97 21.50
C LEU A 102 -10.61 -24.92 20.31
N LEU A 103 -11.65 -25.69 19.96
CA LEU A 103 -11.62 -26.57 18.79
C LEU A 103 -11.48 -25.77 17.49
N ILE A 104 -12.27 -24.70 17.33
CA ILE A 104 -12.18 -23.82 16.16
C ILE A 104 -10.80 -23.15 16.09
N ALA A 105 -10.30 -22.59 17.19
CA ALA A 105 -8.99 -21.96 17.27
C ALA A 105 -7.87 -22.96 16.94
N GLY A 106 -7.93 -24.18 17.49
CA GLY A 106 -6.98 -25.25 17.20
C GLY A 106 -6.97 -25.63 15.72
N LEU A 107 -8.14 -25.75 15.08
CA LEU A 107 -8.26 -26.03 13.66
C LEU A 107 -7.65 -24.91 12.80
N LEU A 108 -7.98 -23.65 13.10
CA LEU A 108 -7.43 -22.50 12.39
C LEU A 108 -5.91 -22.40 12.56
N ALA A 109 -5.40 -22.61 13.77
CA ALA A 109 -3.96 -22.63 14.04
C ALA A 109 -3.26 -23.76 13.27
N PHE A 110 -3.86 -24.96 13.23
CA PHE A 110 -3.32 -26.09 12.48
C PHE A 110 -3.25 -25.80 10.97
N ILE A 111 -4.34 -25.27 10.39
CA ILE A 111 -4.37 -24.89 8.97
C ILE A 111 -3.35 -23.77 8.70
N GLY A 112 -3.32 -22.74 9.54
CA GLY A 112 -2.36 -21.63 9.43
C GLY A 112 -0.92 -22.12 9.45
N LEU A 113 -0.58 -23.01 10.39
CA LEU A 113 0.75 -23.60 10.49
C LEU A 113 1.10 -24.42 9.25
N LYS A 114 0.15 -25.18 8.70
CA LYS A 114 0.35 -25.92 7.44
C LYS A 114 0.59 -24.99 6.26
N GLN A 115 -0.08 -23.84 6.21
CA GLN A 115 0.09 -22.85 5.14
C GLN A 115 1.43 -22.12 5.25
N VAL A 116 1.84 -21.71 6.45
CA VAL A 116 3.16 -21.09 6.69
C VAL A 116 4.28 -22.06 6.30
N LYS A 117 4.16 -23.34 6.66
CA LYS A 117 5.15 -24.37 6.29
C LYS A 117 5.28 -24.61 4.79
N LYS A 118 4.27 -24.24 3.98
CA LYS A 118 4.34 -24.33 2.51
C LYS A 118 5.07 -23.15 1.87
N VAL A 119 5.27 -22.04 2.59
CA VAL A 119 5.98 -20.87 2.06
C VAL A 119 7.46 -21.21 1.96
N LYS A 120 7.93 -21.45 0.73
CA LYS A 120 9.36 -21.60 0.46
C LYS A 120 10.02 -20.22 0.45
N ALA A 121 11.25 -20.16 0.95
CA ALA A 121 12.05 -18.93 0.88
C ALA A 121 12.19 -18.46 -0.58
N PRO A 122 12.20 -17.14 -0.86
CA PRO A 122 12.26 -16.62 -2.22
C PRO A 122 13.68 -16.81 -2.79
N GLU A 123 13.96 -18.02 -3.29
CA GLU A 123 15.30 -18.41 -3.69
C GLU A 123 15.91 -17.53 -4.78
N LYS A 124 15.09 -17.04 -5.72
CA LYS A 124 15.55 -16.14 -6.80
C LYS A 124 16.04 -14.80 -6.23
N ALA A 125 15.29 -14.20 -5.30
CA ALA A 125 15.66 -12.96 -4.63
C ALA A 125 16.93 -13.15 -3.78
N ILE A 126 17.02 -14.29 -3.08
CA ILE A 126 18.21 -14.65 -2.30
C ILE A 126 19.43 -14.83 -3.22
N ARG A 127 19.28 -15.49 -4.37
CA ARG A 127 20.36 -15.66 -5.36
C ARG A 127 20.82 -14.34 -5.96
N GLN A 128 19.90 -13.46 -6.35
CA GLN A 128 20.24 -12.14 -6.87
C GLN A 128 20.96 -11.29 -5.81
N GLY A 129 20.48 -11.26 -4.57
CA GLY A 129 21.15 -10.55 -3.47
C GLY A 129 22.58 -11.06 -3.21
N LYS A 130 22.85 -12.36 -3.38
CA LYS A 130 24.18 -12.95 -3.23
C LYS A 130 25.15 -12.61 -4.38
N GLN A 131 24.65 -12.25 -5.57
CA GLN A 131 25.47 -11.88 -6.72
C GLN A 131 25.94 -10.41 -6.68
N ILE A 132 25.22 -9.53 -5.99
CA ILE A 132 25.55 -8.11 -5.82
C ILE A 132 26.96 -7.90 -5.21
N PRO A 133 27.35 -8.58 -4.11
CA PRO A 133 28.71 -8.44 -3.58
C PRO A 133 29.79 -8.98 -4.52
N GLN A 134 29.50 -10.01 -5.32
CA GLN A 134 30.47 -10.58 -6.26
C GLN A 134 30.77 -9.64 -7.44
N ALA A 135 29.75 -8.90 -7.90
CA ALA A 135 29.91 -7.87 -8.93
C ALA A 135 30.72 -6.64 -8.46
N LEU A 136 30.71 -6.35 -7.15
CA LEU A 136 31.43 -5.21 -6.56
C LEU A 136 32.86 -5.56 -6.09
N LYS A 137 33.19 -6.84 -5.87
CA LYS A 137 34.51 -7.27 -5.38
C LYS A 137 35.56 -7.55 -6.48
N GLY A 138 35.18 -7.44 -7.76
CA GLY A 138 36.04 -7.73 -8.92
C GLY A 138 36.75 -6.53 -9.57
N LYS A 139 36.76 -5.35 -8.93
CA LYS A 139 37.52 -4.17 -9.38
C LYS A 139 38.32 -3.61 -8.21
N GLY A 140 39.46 -4.22 -7.95
CA GLY A 140 40.49 -3.78 -7.01
C GLY A 140 41.81 -4.36 -7.46
#